data_AF-A0A956UIV2-F1
#
_entry.id   AF-A0A956UIV2-F1
#
_cell.length_a   1.000
_cell.length_b   1.000
_cell.length_c   1.000
_cell.angle_alpha   90.00
_cell.angle_beta   90.00
_cell.angle_gamma   90.00
#
_symmetry.space_group_name_H-M   'P 1'
#
loop_
_entity.id
_entity.type
_entity.pdbx_description
1 polymer ?
#
loop_
_entity_poly.entity_id
_entity_poly.type
_entity_poly.pdbx_seq_one_letter_code
_entity_poly.pdbx_strand_id
1 'polypeptide(L)'
;MTTESPALTTPRVESRERVTVRFAGDSGDGMQLTGTQFTKTAAVFGNDLATLPDYPAEIRAPTGSLPGVSGFQVSFASTDIRTPGDAPDALVAMNPAALKTNIGDLVPGGLLIVDEDEFSPANLKKASYTTNPLEDGSLAAFQVRPIRITHQNELALADVDLPSQQKFLSRNFYALGVVLWLYGRSLDTTIRWAEEKFGRNPEVLDANLKALHAGHAFGETTEMFHTRYEVAPAPVPPGVYRHISGNEATALGFLAASVKSKLPLFYASYPITPASDVLHELSKLRNFGVKTFQAEDEIAAMGAAIGASYGGHLALTGTSGPGLALKSEGLNLAVMTELPVVIIDVQRSGPSTGMPTKTEQSDLLQAMYGRNGDSPVAIVAPATPSECFGMAIEAFRIALKHMVPVIYLSDGYLGNGSEPWRIPSLDEFADITYSYAEAGEGDFNPYKRDPDTLARNWAVPGQPGLEHRIGGIEKSADNGNISYDPGNHHRMTLARTEKVARVANDIPDLEVTGPDSGDLLVLGW
;
A
#
# COMPACT_ATOMS: atom_id res chain seq x y z
N MET A 1 -41.23 -24.12 44.08
CA MET A 1 -41.07 -23.22 42.93
C MET A 1 -39.59 -23.16 42.62
N THR A 2 -39.14 -24.03 41.72
CA THR A 2 -37.78 -24.01 41.17
C THR A 2 -37.75 -22.96 40.08
N THR A 3 -37.03 -21.87 40.32
CA THR A 3 -36.70 -20.86 39.31
C THR A 3 -35.66 -21.46 38.39
N GLU A 4 -36.09 -21.98 37.24
CA GLU A 4 -35.20 -22.22 36.10
C GLU A 4 -34.69 -20.85 35.61
N SER A 5 -33.38 -20.67 35.62
CA SER A 5 -32.74 -19.55 34.91
C SER A 5 -33.08 -19.65 33.42
N PRO A 6 -33.39 -18.53 32.74
CA PRO A 6 -33.58 -18.55 31.29
C PRO A 6 -32.28 -19.03 30.64
N ALA A 7 -32.37 -20.04 29.77
CA ALA A 7 -31.26 -20.43 28.93
C ALA A 7 -30.86 -19.25 28.05
N LEU A 8 -29.56 -18.89 28.06
CA LEU A 8 -28.98 -17.92 27.13
C LEU A 8 -29.35 -18.33 25.70
N THR A 9 -30.21 -17.56 25.04
CA THR A 9 -30.55 -17.77 23.63
C THR A 9 -29.30 -17.58 22.80
N THR A 10 -28.78 -18.66 22.23
CA THR A 10 -27.63 -18.60 21.32
C THR A 10 -28.01 -17.71 20.13
N PRO A 11 -27.19 -16.70 19.76
CA PRO A 11 -27.48 -15.84 18.62
C PRO A 11 -27.69 -16.65 17.35
N ARG A 12 -28.62 -16.23 16.49
CA ARG A 12 -28.82 -16.87 15.19
C ARG A 12 -27.55 -16.67 14.35
N VAL A 13 -26.97 -17.74 13.82
CA VAL A 13 -25.83 -17.63 12.89
C VAL A 13 -26.37 -17.42 11.48
N GLU A 14 -25.91 -16.36 10.82
CA GLU A 14 -26.23 -16.05 9.44
C GLU A 14 -24.97 -16.18 8.58
N SER A 15 -25.01 -17.07 7.60
CA SER A 15 -23.91 -17.23 6.66
C SER A 15 -23.93 -16.11 5.61
N ARG A 16 -22.77 -15.52 5.36
CA ARG A 16 -22.56 -14.50 4.33
C ARG A 16 -21.35 -14.89 3.49
N GLU A 17 -21.44 -14.69 2.18
CA GLU A 17 -20.31 -14.94 1.28
C GLU A 17 -19.22 -13.88 1.45
N ARG A 18 -19.63 -12.62 1.69
CA ARG A 18 -18.76 -11.46 1.83
C ARG A 18 -19.35 -10.51 2.87
N VAL A 19 -18.47 -9.89 3.64
CA VAL A 19 -18.83 -8.81 4.56
C VAL A 19 -17.78 -7.70 4.49
N THR A 20 -18.24 -6.44 4.50
CA THR A 20 -17.42 -5.25 4.59
C THR A 20 -17.67 -4.51 5.89
N VAL A 21 -16.60 -4.27 6.66
CA VAL A 21 -16.65 -3.56 7.94
C VAL A 21 -15.79 -2.31 7.85
N ARG A 22 -16.33 -1.17 8.28
CA ARG A 22 -15.58 0.07 8.44
C ARG A 22 -15.47 0.47 9.90
N PHE A 23 -14.25 0.67 10.37
CA PHE A 23 -13.95 1.26 11.68
C PHE A 23 -13.65 2.74 11.49
N ALA A 24 -14.34 3.63 12.20
CA ALA A 24 -14.18 5.07 12.06
C ALA A 24 -14.13 5.76 13.43
N GLY A 25 -13.22 6.72 13.55
CA GLY A 25 -12.95 7.45 14.80
C GLY A 25 -12.04 8.64 14.52
N ASP A 26 -11.56 9.31 15.58
CA ASP A 26 -10.60 10.39 15.41
C ASP A 26 -9.20 9.84 15.09
N SER A 27 -8.39 10.65 14.43
CA SER A 27 -6.95 10.40 14.33
C SER A 27 -6.34 10.24 15.72
N GLY A 28 -5.73 9.08 15.97
CA GLY A 28 -5.21 8.72 17.29
C GLY A 28 -6.07 7.74 18.08
N ASP A 29 -7.34 7.53 17.72
CA ASP A 29 -8.20 6.50 18.33
C ASP A 29 -7.80 5.06 17.94
N GLY A 30 -6.82 4.91 17.05
CA GLY A 30 -6.29 3.60 16.68
C GLY A 30 -7.19 2.78 15.77
N MET A 31 -8.04 3.40 14.95
CA MET A 31 -8.89 2.67 13.98
C MET A 31 -8.10 1.88 12.95
N GLN A 32 -6.95 2.41 12.52
CA GLN A 32 -6.00 1.71 11.65
C GLN A 32 -5.50 0.41 12.29
N LEU A 33 -5.19 0.48 13.60
CA LEU A 33 -4.74 -0.66 14.39
C LEU A 33 -5.85 -1.69 14.53
N THR A 34 -7.05 -1.26 14.93
CA THR A 34 -8.23 -2.12 15.08
C THR A 34 -8.53 -2.86 13.78
N GLY A 35 -8.61 -2.13 12.66
CA GLY A 35 -8.86 -2.72 11.34
C GLY A 35 -7.74 -3.67 10.89
N THR A 36 -6.47 -3.32 11.13
CA THR A 36 -5.33 -4.20 10.83
C THR A 36 -5.39 -5.50 11.64
N GLN A 37 -5.71 -5.45 12.93
CA GLN A 37 -5.81 -6.65 13.77
C GLN A 37 -6.99 -7.52 13.35
N PHE A 38 -8.15 -6.93 13.04
CA PHE A 38 -9.27 -7.67 12.48
C PHE A 38 -8.88 -8.38 11.17
N THR A 39 -8.20 -7.65 10.27
CA THR A 39 -7.70 -8.17 8.99
C THR A 39 -6.78 -9.39 9.20
N LYS A 40 -5.80 -9.29 10.11
CA LYS A 40 -4.89 -10.41 10.42
C LYS A 40 -5.64 -11.62 10.97
N THR A 41 -6.62 -11.42 11.83
CA THR A 41 -7.43 -12.52 12.36
C THR A 41 -8.30 -13.16 11.27
N ALA A 42 -8.89 -12.38 10.37
CA ALA A 42 -9.65 -12.89 9.22
C ALA A 42 -8.76 -13.70 8.25
N ALA A 43 -7.53 -13.23 7.98
CA ALA A 43 -6.56 -13.96 7.18
C ALA A 43 -6.17 -15.31 7.82
N VAL A 44 -5.93 -15.35 9.14
CA VAL A 44 -5.61 -16.59 9.87
C VAL A 44 -6.80 -17.57 9.87
N PHE A 45 -8.04 -17.06 9.86
CA PHE A 45 -9.24 -17.90 9.69
C PHE A 45 -9.35 -18.49 8.28
N GLY A 46 -8.59 -17.97 7.31
CA GLY A 46 -8.57 -18.42 5.92
C GLY A 46 -9.53 -17.65 5.01
N ASN A 47 -9.99 -16.45 5.39
CA ASN A 47 -10.73 -15.60 4.47
C ASN A 47 -9.79 -14.94 3.48
N ASP A 48 -10.26 -14.76 2.26
CA ASP A 48 -9.68 -13.78 1.36
C ASP A 48 -10.16 -12.38 1.75
N LEU A 49 -9.33 -11.36 1.51
CA LEU A 49 -9.61 -10.00 2.00
C LEU A 49 -8.94 -8.90 1.18
N ALA A 50 -9.52 -7.71 1.27
CA ALA A 50 -8.95 -6.47 0.76
C ALA A 50 -9.25 -5.33 1.74
N THR A 51 -8.29 -4.42 1.91
CA THR A 51 -8.38 -3.33 2.89
C THR A 51 -8.19 -1.96 2.27
N LEU A 52 -8.86 -0.96 2.84
CA LEU A 52 -8.68 0.45 2.51
C LEU A 52 -8.48 1.28 3.79
N PRO A 53 -7.23 1.65 4.12
CA PRO A 53 -6.93 2.69 5.09
C PRO A 53 -7.39 4.06 4.58
N ASP A 54 -8.14 4.81 5.39
CA ASP A 54 -8.50 6.21 5.13
C ASP A 54 -7.92 7.13 6.20
N TYR A 55 -6.98 7.98 5.75
CA TYR A 55 -6.30 8.95 6.59
C TYR A 55 -6.85 10.36 6.30
N PRO A 56 -7.14 11.15 7.35
CA PRO A 56 -7.49 12.54 7.15
C PRO A 56 -6.31 13.32 6.60
N ALA A 57 -6.62 14.37 5.85
CA ALA A 57 -5.60 15.28 5.31
C ALA A 57 -4.93 16.09 6.44
N GLU A 58 -5.61 16.33 7.56
CA GLU A 58 -5.09 17.10 8.68
C GLU A 58 -4.42 16.21 9.74
N ILE A 59 -3.12 16.41 9.94
CA ILE A 59 -2.33 15.65 10.95
C ILE A 59 -2.78 15.95 12.39
N ARG A 60 -3.34 17.15 12.64
CA ARG A 60 -3.76 17.61 13.98
C ARG A 60 -5.09 18.35 13.95
N ALA A 61 -6.09 17.76 13.32
CA ALA A 61 -7.46 18.25 13.46
C ALA A 61 -7.91 18.15 14.94
N PRO A 62 -8.76 19.07 15.42
CA PRO A 62 -9.33 18.97 16.76
C PRO A 62 -10.09 17.65 16.94
N THR A 63 -9.88 16.96 18.07
CA THR A 63 -10.62 15.74 18.46
C THR A 63 -12.14 15.99 18.43
N GLY A 64 -12.87 15.11 17.73
CA GLY A 64 -14.31 15.19 17.49
C GLY A 64 -14.73 16.09 16.33
N SER A 65 -13.81 16.47 15.43
CA SER A 65 -14.11 17.28 14.24
C SER A 65 -14.06 16.46 12.95
N LEU A 66 -14.85 16.86 11.95
CA LEU A 66 -14.96 16.14 10.68
C LEU A 66 -13.62 15.98 9.93
N PRO A 67 -12.74 17.01 9.85
CA PRO A 67 -11.45 16.87 9.17
C PRO A 67 -10.47 15.91 9.86
N GLY A 68 -10.73 15.53 11.11
CA GLY A 68 -9.87 14.63 11.89
C GLY A 68 -10.26 13.16 11.84
N VAL A 69 -11.35 12.82 11.15
CA VAL A 69 -11.86 11.46 11.08
C VAL A 69 -10.90 10.57 10.29
N SER A 70 -10.54 9.43 10.87
CA SER A 70 -9.81 8.36 10.22
C SER A 70 -10.67 7.11 10.14
N GLY A 71 -10.57 6.40 9.03
CA GLY A 71 -11.30 5.19 8.75
C GLY A 71 -10.39 4.02 8.39
N PHE A 72 -10.81 2.80 8.68
CA PHE A 72 -10.22 1.59 8.12
C PHE A 72 -11.34 0.68 7.66
N GLN A 73 -11.38 0.40 6.35
CA GLN A 73 -12.33 -0.53 5.78
C GLN A 73 -11.66 -1.87 5.47
N VAL A 74 -12.34 -2.95 5.80
CA VAL A 74 -11.93 -4.31 5.48
C VAL A 74 -13.10 -5.05 4.86
N SER A 75 -12.89 -5.64 3.68
CA SER A 75 -13.79 -6.62 3.10
C SER A 75 -13.14 -7.99 3.25
N PHE A 76 -13.91 -8.97 3.69
CA PHE A 76 -13.46 -10.35 3.80
C PHE A 76 -14.54 -11.29 3.27
N ALA A 77 -14.12 -12.34 2.59
CA ALA A 77 -15.00 -13.21 1.84
C ALA A 77 -14.60 -14.69 1.93
N SER A 78 -15.54 -15.55 1.53
CA SER A 78 -15.34 -16.97 1.26
C SER A 78 -14.96 -17.24 -0.21
N THR A 79 -14.77 -16.19 -1.01
CA THR A 79 -14.43 -16.21 -2.43
C THR A 79 -13.31 -15.19 -2.70
N ASP A 80 -12.65 -15.29 -3.87
CA ASP A 80 -11.61 -14.33 -4.29
C ASP A 80 -12.22 -12.92 -4.42
N ILE A 81 -11.63 -11.93 -3.73
CA ILE A 81 -12.06 -10.53 -3.78
C ILE A 81 -10.90 -9.59 -4.03
N ARG A 82 -11.12 -8.58 -4.89
CA ARG A 82 -10.10 -7.60 -5.29
C ARG A 82 -10.39 -6.17 -4.84
N THR A 83 -11.51 -5.96 -4.15
CA THR A 83 -11.95 -4.62 -3.73
C THR A 83 -12.31 -4.62 -2.25
N PRO A 84 -12.22 -3.48 -1.55
CA PRO A 84 -12.52 -3.41 -0.14
C PRO A 84 -14.04 -3.22 0.07
N GLY A 85 -14.85 -3.34 -0.99
CA GLY A 85 -16.28 -3.05 -1.03
C GLY A 85 -16.58 -1.59 -1.33
N ASP A 86 -17.63 -1.32 -2.11
CA ASP A 86 -18.08 0.05 -2.40
C ASP A 86 -18.70 0.69 -1.16
N ALA A 87 -19.46 -0.10 -0.40
CA ALA A 87 -20.20 0.30 0.78
C ALA A 87 -19.98 -0.71 1.93
N PRO A 88 -19.75 -0.26 3.18
CA PRO A 88 -19.71 -1.17 4.31
C PRO A 88 -21.09 -1.77 4.62
N ASP A 89 -21.10 -3.04 5.01
CA ASP A 89 -22.24 -3.74 5.61
C ASP A 89 -22.39 -3.38 7.09
N ALA A 90 -21.27 -3.09 7.75
CA ALA A 90 -21.21 -2.66 9.13
C ALA A 90 -20.27 -1.45 9.33
N LEU A 91 -20.74 -0.46 10.06
CA LEU A 91 -19.99 0.72 10.46
C LEU A 91 -19.83 0.75 11.98
N VAL A 92 -18.59 0.84 12.47
CA VAL A 92 -18.26 1.12 13.86
C VAL A 92 -17.83 2.58 13.94
N ALA A 93 -18.65 3.44 14.52
CA ALA A 93 -18.38 4.86 14.67
C ALA A 93 -18.13 5.21 16.13
N MET A 94 -16.89 5.55 16.46
CA MET A 94 -16.45 5.82 17.84
C MET A 94 -16.91 7.18 18.37
N ASN A 95 -17.39 8.08 17.51
CA ASN A 95 -17.88 9.40 17.92
C ASN A 95 -18.83 10.01 16.85
N PRO A 96 -19.50 11.14 17.14
CA PRO A 96 -20.41 11.77 16.17
C PRO A 96 -19.75 12.23 14.87
N ALA A 97 -18.49 12.68 14.88
CA ALA A 97 -17.81 13.10 13.67
C ALA A 97 -17.57 11.91 12.73
N ALA A 98 -17.11 10.79 13.27
CA ALA A 98 -16.94 9.53 12.56
C ALA A 98 -18.28 9.03 11.96
N LEU A 99 -19.38 9.13 12.71
CA LEU A 99 -20.71 8.83 12.20
C LEU A 99 -21.05 9.73 11.01
N LYS A 100 -20.97 11.06 11.18
CA LYS A 100 -21.40 12.02 10.15
C LYS A 100 -20.64 11.87 8.84
N THR A 101 -19.33 11.62 8.92
CA THR A 101 -18.46 11.47 7.76
C THR A 101 -18.75 10.18 6.98
N ASN A 102 -19.20 9.11 7.63
CA ASN A 102 -19.25 7.77 7.03
C ASN A 102 -20.66 7.19 6.84
N ILE A 103 -21.69 7.73 7.51
CA ILE A 103 -23.03 7.13 7.51
C ILE A 103 -23.68 7.09 6.11
N GLY A 104 -23.30 8.01 5.22
CA GLY A 104 -23.78 8.02 3.83
C GLY A 104 -23.34 6.82 3.00
N ASP A 105 -22.26 6.15 3.39
CA ASP A 105 -21.70 5.01 2.66
C ASP A 105 -22.25 3.67 3.19
N LEU A 106 -22.82 3.63 4.40
CA LEU A 106 -23.38 2.41 4.99
C LEU A 106 -24.59 1.95 4.16
N VAL A 107 -24.63 0.66 3.80
CA VAL A 107 -25.76 0.11 3.06
C VAL A 107 -27.08 0.26 3.84
N PRO A 108 -28.23 0.50 3.18
CA PRO A 108 -29.53 0.47 3.85
C PRO A 108 -29.75 -0.87 4.57
N GLY A 109 -30.20 -0.81 5.82
CA GLY A 109 -30.33 -1.98 6.69
C GLY A 109 -29.01 -2.50 7.29
N GLY A 110 -27.88 -1.86 6.96
CA GLY A 110 -26.56 -2.17 7.50
C GLY A 110 -26.46 -1.96 9.02
N LEU A 111 -25.48 -2.60 9.63
CA LEU A 111 -25.25 -2.55 11.06
C LEU A 111 -24.47 -1.29 11.43
N LEU A 112 -25.00 -0.50 12.36
CA LEU A 112 -24.32 0.68 12.90
C LEU A 112 -24.03 0.48 14.38
N ILE A 113 -22.77 0.30 14.74
CA ILE A 113 -22.31 0.28 16.14
C ILE A 113 -21.77 1.67 16.48
N VAL A 114 -22.27 2.27 17.56
CA VAL A 114 -21.82 3.59 18.03
C VAL A 114 -21.41 3.53 19.49
N ASP A 115 -20.38 4.30 19.85
CA ASP A 115 -20.08 4.61 21.26
C ASP A 115 -21.02 5.71 21.76
N GLU A 116 -22.12 5.35 22.42
CA GLU A 116 -23.15 6.31 22.82
C GLU A 116 -22.65 7.32 23.87
N ASP A 117 -21.63 6.96 24.65
CA ASP A 117 -21.04 7.86 25.65
C ASP A 117 -20.39 9.10 24.98
N GLU A 118 -19.97 9.00 23.71
CA GLU A 118 -19.34 10.08 22.96
C GLU A 118 -20.35 11.06 22.31
N PHE A 119 -21.65 10.78 22.36
CA PHE A 119 -22.72 11.63 21.80
C PHE A 119 -23.13 12.75 22.78
N SER A 120 -22.16 13.34 23.47
CA SER A 120 -22.37 14.47 24.36
C SER A 120 -22.69 15.76 23.58
N PRO A 121 -23.38 16.76 24.19
CA PRO A 121 -23.67 18.04 23.53
C PRO A 121 -22.42 18.76 23.00
N ALA A 122 -21.28 18.60 23.68
CA ALA A 122 -20.02 19.20 23.26
C ALA A 122 -19.47 18.54 21.98
N ASN A 123 -19.47 17.21 21.90
CA ASN A 123 -19.00 16.47 20.74
C ASN A 123 -19.95 16.62 19.54
N LEU A 124 -21.26 16.61 19.76
CA LEU A 124 -22.26 16.91 18.72
C LEU A 124 -22.02 18.28 18.10
N LYS A 125 -21.76 19.31 18.93
CA LYS A 125 -21.43 20.64 18.45
C LYS A 125 -20.15 20.67 17.59
N LYS A 126 -19.09 19.96 18.01
CA LYS A 126 -17.84 19.86 17.23
C LYS A 126 -18.04 19.17 15.88
N ALA A 127 -18.86 18.11 15.85
CA ALA A 127 -19.26 17.41 14.63
C ALA A 127 -20.32 18.18 13.81
N SER A 128 -20.70 19.38 14.25
CA SER A 128 -21.69 20.25 13.60
C SER A 128 -23.07 19.61 13.49
N TYR A 129 -23.51 18.88 14.52
CA TYR A 129 -24.89 18.43 14.68
C TYR A 129 -25.72 19.47 15.43
N THR A 130 -26.97 19.64 15.01
CA THR A 130 -27.97 20.47 15.71
C THR A 130 -28.79 19.68 16.71
N THR A 131 -29.01 18.38 16.43
CA THR A 131 -29.76 17.42 17.24
C THR A 131 -28.94 16.14 17.38
N ASN A 132 -29.25 15.32 18.40
CA ASN A 132 -28.60 14.02 18.56
C ASN A 132 -29.16 13.05 17.49
N PRO A 133 -28.34 12.56 16.54
CA PRO A 133 -28.81 11.65 15.48
C PRO A 133 -29.29 10.30 16.03
N LEU A 134 -28.91 9.93 17.26
CA LEU A 134 -29.41 8.72 17.93
C LEU A 134 -30.87 8.84 18.39
N GLU A 135 -31.42 10.06 18.45
CA GLU A 135 -32.74 10.34 19.01
C GLU A 135 -33.71 10.99 18.01
N ASP A 136 -33.23 11.54 16.90
CA ASP A 136 -34.04 12.32 15.95
C ASP A 136 -34.65 11.50 14.80
N GLY A 137 -34.40 10.18 14.78
CA GLY A 137 -34.92 9.26 13.77
C GLY A 137 -34.17 9.27 12.44
N SER A 138 -33.11 10.09 12.28
CA SER A 138 -32.31 10.14 11.05
C SER A 138 -31.62 8.81 10.70
N LEU A 139 -31.43 7.94 11.67
CA LEU A 139 -30.79 6.63 11.51
C LEU A 139 -31.78 5.46 11.32
N ALA A 140 -33.07 5.74 11.10
CA ALA A 140 -34.11 4.71 11.00
C ALA A 140 -33.90 3.69 9.85
N ALA A 141 -33.09 4.04 8.84
CA ALA A 141 -32.74 3.15 7.74
C ALA A 141 -31.71 2.07 8.13
N PHE A 142 -31.12 2.14 9.32
CA PHE A 142 -30.00 1.29 9.74
C PHE A 142 -30.33 0.48 11.00
N GLN A 143 -29.61 -0.62 11.20
CA GLN A 143 -29.66 -1.38 12.44
C GLN A 143 -28.73 -0.74 13.47
N VAL A 144 -29.21 0.28 14.18
CA VAL A 144 -28.43 0.99 15.19
C VAL A 144 -28.24 0.11 16.44
N ARG A 145 -27.01 0.03 16.93
CA ARG A 145 -26.58 -0.64 18.17
C ARG A 145 -25.75 0.35 18.99
N PRO A 146 -26.42 1.14 19.85
CA PRO A 146 -25.73 2.05 20.74
C PRO A 146 -25.12 1.27 21.91
N ILE A 147 -23.80 1.34 22.05
CA ILE A 147 -23.04 0.68 23.10
C ILE A 147 -22.33 1.74 23.91
N ARG A 148 -22.33 1.61 25.23
CA ARG A 148 -21.54 2.46 26.14
C ARG A 148 -20.08 2.04 26.15
N ILE A 149 -19.40 2.10 25.00
CA ILE A 149 -18.05 1.52 24.83
C ILE A 149 -17.07 2.20 25.78
N THR A 150 -17.09 3.53 25.84
CA THR A 150 -16.17 4.27 26.73
C THR A 150 -16.42 3.93 28.19
N HIS A 151 -17.67 3.93 28.65
CA HIS A 151 -17.99 3.59 30.04
C HIS A 151 -17.68 2.12 30.40
N GLN A 152 -18.02 1.17 29.52
CA GLN A 152 -17.75 -0.25 29.76
C GLN A 152 -16.24 -0.54 29.75
N ASN A 153 -15.47 0.14 28.89
CA ASN A 153 -14.02 0.09 28.90
C ASN A 153 -13.45 0.63 30.22
N GLU A 154 -13.95 1.77 30.73
CA GLU A 154 -13.53 2.29 32.03
C GLU A 154 -13.80 1.33 33.18
N LEU A 155 -14.98 0.67 33.18
CA LEU A 155 -15.34 -0.34 34.18
C LEU A 155 -14.43 -1.57 34.10
N ALA A 156 -14.15 -2.07 32.89
CA ALA A 156 -13.26 -3.20 32.66
C ALA A 156 -11.81 -2.93 33.12
N LEU A 157 -11.42 -1.65 33.17
CA LEU A 157 -10.08 -1.19 33.54
C LEU A 157 -10.04 -0.54 34.93
N ALA A 158 -11.07 -0.73 35.76
CA ALA A 158 -11.16 -0.09 37.07
C ALA A 158 -9.99 -0.47 38.01
N ASP A 159 -9.48 -1.69 37.88
CA ASP A 159 -8.39 -2.25 38.69
C ASP A 159 -6.99 -2.02 38.08
N VAL A 160 -6.90 -1.48 36.87
CA VAL A 160 -5.63 -1.17 36.20
C VAL A 160 -5.10 0.18 36.66
N ASP A 161 -3.84 0.23 37.08
CA ASP A 161 -3.18 1.47 37.51
C ASP A 161 -2.68 2.28 36.29
N LEU A 162 -3.60 2.91 35.57
CA LEU A 162 -3.30 3.80 34.46
C LEU A 162 -4.09 5.11 34.57
N PRO A 163 -3.53 6.25 34.09
CA PRO A 163 -4.28 7.49 33.98
C PRO A 163 -5.53 7.31 33.10
N SER A 164 -6.62 8.01 33.42
CA SER A 164 -7.89 7.91 32.66
C SER A 164 -7.71 8.12 31.16
N GLN A 165 -6.82 9.03 30.75
CA GLN A 165 -6.52 9.26 29.34
C GLN A 165 -5.90 8.04 28.64
N GLN A 166 -5.09 7.23 29.34
CA GLN A 166 -4.51 6.01 28.77
C GLN A 166 -5.53 4.87 28.74
N LYS A 167 -6.39 4.76 29.77
CA LYS A 167 -7.52 3.83 29.76
C LYS A 167 -8.47 4.10 28.59
N PHE A 168 -8.75 5.38 28.33
CA PHE A 168 -9.56 5.83 27.21
C PHE A 168 -9.03 5.34 25.86
N LEU A 169 -7.70 5.30 25.67
CA LEU A 169 -7.09 4.82 24.42
C LEU A 169 -7.29 3.32 24.18
N SER A 170 -7.68 2.53 25.18
CA SER A 170 -7.92 1.07 25.06
C SER A 170 -9.31 0.73 24.50
N ARG A 171 -10.20 1.72 24.35
CA ARG A 171 -11.57 1.52 23.84
C ARG A 171 -11.62 0.94 22.43
N ASN A 172 -10.56 1.14 21.65
CA ASN A 172 -10.43 0.56 20.32
C ASN A 172 -10.26 -0.98 20.35
N PHE A 173 -9.64 -1.52 21.40
CA PHE A 173 -9.58 -2.96 21.67
C PHE A 173 -10.94 -3.48 22.16
N TYR A 174 -11.68 -2.70 22.94
CA TYR A 174 -13.05 -3.05 23.32
C TYR A 174 -13.94 -3.19 22.07
N ALA A 175 -13.95 -2.18 21.20
CA ALA A 175 -14.67 -2.23 19.93
C ALA A 175 -14.21 -3.41 19.05
N LEU A 176 -12.89 -3.66 18.99
CA LEU A 176 -12.35 -4.83 18.28
C LEU A 176 -12.90 -6.15 18.85
N GLY A 177 -12.97 -6.29 20.18
CA GLY A 177 -13.50 -7.48 20.83
C GLY A 177 -14.96 -7.76 20.47
N VAL A 178 -15.80 -6.72 20.46
CA VAL A 178 -17.21 -6.81 20.03
C VAL A 178 -17.31 -7.29 18.59
N VAL A 179 -16.50 -6.72 17.69
CA VAL A 179 -16.54 -7.06 16.26
C VAL A 179 -15.95 -8.44 15.96
N LEU A 180 -14.89 -8.84 16.66
CA LEU A 180 -14.35 -10.21 16.59
C LEU A 180 -15.41 -11.23 17.02
N TRP A 181 -16.15 -10.96 18.09
CA TRP A 181 -17.27 -11.82 18.51
C TRP A 181 -18.37 -11.87 17.44
N LEU A 182 -18.78 -10.71 16.91
CA LEU A 182 -19.86 -10.57 15.92
C LEU A 182 -19.62 -11.37 14.63
N TYR A 183 -18.35 -11.48 14.21
CA TYR A 183 -17.93 -12.24 13.03
C TYR A 183 -17.27 -13.58 13.37
N GLY A 184 -17.32 -13.99 14.63
CA GLY A 184 -16.82 -15.28 15.06
C GLY A 184 -15.33 -15.51 14.84
N ARG A 185 -14.52 -14.51 15.15
CA ARG A 185 -13.07 -14.49 14.99
C ARG A 185 -12.40 -14.68 16.35
N SER A 186 -11.33 -15.48 16.40
CA SER A 186 -10.60 -15.74 17.65
C SER A 186 -9.85 -14.49 18.14
N LEU A 187 -9.72 -14.36 19.46
CA LEU A 187 -8.90 -13.31 20.07
C LEU A 187 -7.38 -13.60 19.97
N ASP A 188 -6.99 -14.87 19.80
CA ASP A 188 -5.59 -15.33 19.96
C ASP A 188 -4.57 -14.56 19.11
N THR A 189 -4.92 -14.29 17.85
CA THR A 189 -4.06 -13.53 16.94
C THR A 189 -3.80 -12.12 17.45
N THR A 190 -4.84 -11.45 17.95
CA THR A 190 -4.74 -10.10 18.51
C THR A 190 -3.99 -10.10 19.85
N ILE A 191 -4.22 -11.12 20.70
CA ILE A 191 -3.54 -11.28 21.99
C ILE A 191 -2.03 -11.42 21.78
N ARG A 192 -1.58 -12.37 20.95
CA ARG A 192 -0.16 -12.57 20.67
C ARG A 192 0.52 -11.30 20.14
N TRP A 193 -0.15 -10.61 19.21
CA TRP A 193 0.37 -9.36 18.69
C TRP A 193 0.46 -8.26 19.77
N ALA A 194 -0.54 -8.17 20.65
CA ALA A 194 -0.53 -7.21 21.75
C ALA A 194 0.64 -7.50 22.71
N GLU A 195 0.89 -8.78 23.04
CA GLU A 195 2.03 -9.21 23.86
C GLU A 195 3.37 -8.83 23.22
N GLU A 196 3.54 -9.07 21.92
CA GLU A 196 4.75 -8.70 21.19
C GLU A 196 4.98 -7.17 21.17
N LYS A 197 3.91 -6.40 20.93
CA LYS A 197 4.00 -4.94 20.77
C LYS A 197 4.12 -4.21 22.11
N PHE A 198 3.32 -4.59 23.10
CA PHE A 198 3.18 -3.91 24.38
C PHE A 198 3.86 -4.64 25.53
N GLY A 199 4.52 -5.78 25.30
CA GLY A 199 5.17 -6.57 26.36
C GLY A 199 6.26 -5.82 27.15
N ARG A 200 6.78 -4.71 26.62
CA ARG A 200 7.69 -3.81 27.35
C ARG A 200 6.98 -2.84 28.30
N ASN A 201 5.66 -2.70 28.20
CA ASN A 201 4.80 -1.89 29.06
C ASN A 201 3.62 -2.76 29.56
N PRO A 202 3.83 -3.51 30.66
CA PRO A 202 2.87 -4.49 31.16
C PRO A 202 1.49 -3.91 31.51
N GLU A 203 1.43 -2.67 32.01
CA GLU A 203 0.16 -2.01 32.37
C GLU A 203 -0.66 -1.70 31.12
N VAL A 204 -0.03 -1.21 30.06
CA VAL A 204 -0.69 -0.97 28.76
C VAL A 204 -1.09 -2.28 28.09
N LEU A 205 -0.27 -3.33 28.21
CA LEU A 205 -0.63 -4.66 27.74
C LEU A 205 -1.87 -5.19 28.46
N ASP A 206 -1.88 -5.19 29.80
CA ASP A 206 -3.01 -5.64 30.62
C ASP A 206 -4.28 -4.86 30.29
N ALA A 207 -4.18 -3.54 30.13
CA ALA A 207 -5.32 -2.70 29.76
C ALA A 207 -5.92 -3.10 28.40
N ASN A 208 -5.10 -3.23 27.37
CA ASN A 208 -5.60 -3.59 26.04
C ASN A 208 -6.19 -5.01 26.01
N LEU A 209 -5.58 -5.98 26.70
CA LEU A 209 -6.10 -7.35 26.78
C LEU A 209 -7.43 -7.41 27.54
N LYS A 210 -7.54 -6.73 28.70
CA LYS A 210 -8.80 -6.63 29.46
C LYS A 210 -9.90 -5.98 28.65
N ALA A 211 -9.60 -4.87 27.96
CA ALA A 211 -10.56 -4.19 27.08
C ALA A 211 -11.04 -5.12 25.95
N LEU A 212 -10.12 -5.85 25.30
CA LEU A 212 -10.43 -6.83 24.25
C LEU A 212 -11.37 -7.93 24.74
N HIS A 213 -11.02 -8.55 25.88
CA HIS A 213 -11.84 -9.60 26.48
C HIS A 213 -13.22 -9.08 26.92
N ALA A 214 -13.27 -7.88 27.51
CA ALA A 214 -14.53 -7.26 27.93
C ALA A 214 -15.45 -6.97 26.73
N GLY A 215 -14.90 -6.49 25.61
CA GLY A 215 -15.66 -6.28 24.38
C GLY A 215 -16.21 -7.59 23.80
N HIS A 216 -15.40 -8.65 23.79
CA HIS A 216 -15.87 -9.97 23.34
C HIS A 216 -16.96 -10.54 24.26
N ALA A 217 -16.78 -10.46 25.57
CA ALA A 217 -17.75 -10.90 26.57
C ALA A 217 -19.07 -10.10 26.52
N PHE A 218 -19.00 -8.81 26.17
CA PHE A 218 -20.20 -8.00 25.94
C PHE A 218 -21.06 -8.56 24.81
N GLY A 219 -20.43 -9.02 23.72
CA GLY A 219 -21.13 -9.73 22.66
C GLY A 219 -21.85 -10.98 23.17
N GLU A 220 -21.17 -11.82 23.95
CA GLU A 220 -21.73 -13.08 24.47
C GLU A 220 -22.88 -12.90 25.46
N THR A 221 -22.81 -11.86 26.28
CA THR A 221 -23.70 -11.70 27.45
C THR A 221 -24.89 -10.80 27.19
N THR A 222 -24.84 -9.99 26.13
CA THR A 222 -25.94 -9.08 25.78
C THR A 222 -26.84 -9.68 24.72
N GLU A 223 -28.15 -9.49 24.87
CA GLU A 223 -29.13 -9.84 23.82
C GLU A 223 -29.22 -8.77 22.72
N MET A 224 -28.26 -7.83 22.69
CA MET A 224 -28.22 -6.69 21.77
C MET A 224 -27.99 -7.13 20.31
N PHE A 225 -27.35 -8.28 20.12
CA PHE A 225 -27.09 -8.87 18.81
C PHE A 225 -27.89 -10.17 18.67
N HIS A 226 -28.98 -10.12 17.92
CA HIS A 226 -29.78 -11.32 17.61
C HIS A 226 -29.14 -12.21 16.53
N THR A 227 -28.08 -11.73 15.87
CA THR A 227 -27.43 -12.41 14.76
C THR A 227 -25.92 -12.29 14.86
N ARG A 228 -25.24 -13.41 14.67
CA ARG A 228 -23.79 -13.51 14.44
C ARG A 228 -23.58 -13.86 12.98
N TYR A 229 -22.59 -13.26 12.34
CA TYR A 229 -22.30 -13.53 10.95
C TYR A 229 -21.14 -14.51 10.82
N GLU A 230 -21.26 -15.44 9.87
CA GLU A 230 -20.20 -16.38 9.54
C GLU A 230 -19.85 -16.26 8.07
N VAL A 231 -18.60 -15.89 7.81
CA VAL A 231 -17.99 -15.93 6.48
C VAL A 231 -17.01 -17.09 6.45
N ALA A 232 -17.32 -18.11 5.65
CA ALA A 232 -16.52 -19.31 5.51
C ALA A 232 -15.13 -19.00 4.94
N PRO A 233 -14.11 -19.85 5.17
CA PRO A 233 -12.79 -19.68 4.54
C PRO A 233 -12.90 -19.68 3.01
N ALA A 234 -12.05 -18.89 2.36
CA ALA A 234 -11.94 -18.89 0.90
C ALA A 234 -11.07 -20.05 0.40
N PRO A 235 -11.35 -20.60 -0.79
CA PRO A 235 -10.47 -21.58 -1.41
C PRO A 235 -9.17 -20.90 -1.86
N VAL A 236 -8.10 -21.05 -1.08
CA VAL A 236 -6.76 -20.52 -1.40
C VAL A 236 -5.79 -21.64 -1.81
N PRO A 237 -4.86 -21.40 -2.75
CA PRO A 237 -3.81 -22.37 -3.07
C PRO A 237 -2.99 -22.74 -1.83
N PRO A 238 -2.56 -24.00 -1.64
CA PRO A 238 -1.69 -24.37 -0.53
C PRO A 238 -0.38 -23.58 -0.54
N GLY A 239 0.08 -23.11 0.63
CA GLY A 239 1.33 -22.36 0.74
C GLY A 239 1.54 -21.74 2.11
N VAL A 240 2.66 -21.04 2.27
CA VAL A 240 2.91 -20.19 3.44
C VAL A 240 2.44 -18.78 3.10
N TYR A 241 1.51 -18.27 3.90
CA TYR A 241 0.92 -16.95 3.70
C TYR A 241 1.39 -15.98 4.78
N ARG A 242 1.47 -14.72 4.39
CA ARG A 242 1.56 -13.60 5.30
C ARG A 242 0.67 -12.45 4.81
N HIS A 243 0.26 -11.61 5.74
CA HIS A 243 -0.28 -10.30 5.39
C HIS A 243 0.85 -9.43 4.80
N ILE A 244 0.53 -8.66 3.76
CA ILE A 244 1.45 -7.71 3.14
C ILE A 244 0.68 -6.49 2.61
N SER A 245 1.25 -5.29 2.75
CA SER A 245 0.77 -4.10 2.03
C SER A 245 1.51 -3.91 0.71
N GLY A 246 0.95 -3.14 -0.23
CA GLY A 246 1.59 -2.93 -1.53
C GLY A 246 2.94 -2.22 -1.44
N ASN A 247 3.09 -1.24 -0.54
CA ASN A 247 4.39 -0.59 -0.31
C ASN A 247 5.42 -1.54 0.31
N GLU A 248 5.01 -2.42 1.22
CA GLU A 248 5.89 -3.45 1.78
C GLU A 248 6.30 -4.48 0.71
N ALA A 249 5.34 -4.95 -0.09
CA ALA A 249 5.57 -5.85 -1.22
C ALA A 249 6.53 -5.25 -2.25
N THR A 250 6.34 -3.98 -2.59
CA THR A 250 7.23 -3.22 -3.49
C THR A 250 8.67 -3.20 -2.94
N ALA A 251 8.86 -2.85 -1.67
CA ALA A 251 10.19 -2.83 -1.04
C ALA A 251 10.85 -4.21 -1.02
N LEU A 252 10.11 -5.26 -0.68
CA LEU A 252 10.60 -6.64 -0.67
C LEU A 252 10.91 -7.15 -2.09
N GLY A 253 10.14 -6.75 -3.09
CA GLY A 253 10.37 -7.10 -4.50
C GLY A 253 11.66 -6.49 -5.04
N PHE A 254 11.95 -5.22 -4.71
CA PHE A 254 13.23 -4.61 -5.07
C PHE A 254 14.42 -5.25 -4.34
N LEU A 255 14.26 -5.66 -3.07
CA LEU A 255 15.26 -6.46 -2.40
C LEU A 255 15.44 -7.82 -3.10
N ALA A 256 14.36 -8.50 -3.48
CA ALA A 256 14.42 -9.77 -4.21
C ALA A 256 15.15 -9.62 -5.55
N ALA A 257 14.92 -8.53 -6.28
CA ALA A 257 15.65 -8.20 -7.50
C ALA A 257 17.14 -8.01 -7.24
N SER A 258 17.51 -7.34 -6.14
CA SER A 258 18.91 -7.21 -5.70
C SER A 258 19.55 -8.56 -5.40
N VAL A 259 18.83 -9.45 -4.71
CA VAL A 259 19.32 -10.81 -4.40
C VAL A 259 19.50 -11.63 -5.68
N LYS A 260 18.52 -11.62 -6.60
CA LYS A 260 18.59 -12.37 -7.88
C LYS A 260 19.70 -11.85 -8.79
N SER A 261 19.84 -10.54 -8.94
CA SER A 261 20.89 -9.91 -9.77
C SER A 261 22.28 -9.90 -9.11
N LYS A 262 22.35 -10.15 -7.78
CA LYS A 262 23.56 -10.02 -6.95
C LYS A 262 24.15 -8.60 -6.97
N LEU A 263 23.36 -7.60 -7.36
CA LEU A 263 23.75 -6.20 -7.34
C LEU A 263 23.29 -5.56 -6.04
N PRO A 264 24.13 -4.70 -5.41
CA PRO A 264 23.72 -3.98 -4.22
C PRO A 264 22.61 -2.97 -4.54
N LEU A 265 21.54 -3.01 -3.75
CA LEU A 265 20.42 -2.08 -3.86
C LEU A 265 20.77 -0.70 -3.31
N PHE A 266 20.54 0.35 -4.10
CA PHE A 266 20.67 1.74 -3.66
C PHE A 266 19.35 2.48 -3.90
N TYR A 267 18.74 2.98 -2.84
CA TYR A 267 17.49 3.74 -2.89
C TYR A 267 17.73 5.18 -2.42
N ALA A 268 17.49 6.15 -3.31
CA ALA A 268 17.54 7.56 -2.98
C ALA A 268 16.16 8.20 -3.07
N SER A 269 15.71 8.90 -2.03
CA SER A 269 14.36 9.49 -2.02
C SER A 269 14.27 10.76 -1.19
N TYR A 270 13.32 11.61 -1.53
CA TYR A 270 12.81 12.66 -0.65
C TYR A 270 11.48 12.19 -0.05
N PRO A 271 11.22 12.34 1.26
CA PRO A 271 9.98 11.85 1.87
C PRO A 271 8.74 12.52 1.27
N ILE A 272 7.82 11.72 0.74
CA ILE A 272 6.54 12.17 0.18
C ILE A 272 5.48 11.08 0.36
N THR A 273 4.30 11.45 0.85
CA THR A 273 3.14 10.54 0.93
C THR A 273 2.61 10.23 -0.47
N PRO A 274 2.25 8.98 -0.81
CA PRO A 274 2.30 7.75 0.00
C PRO A 274 3.57 6.88 -0.18
N ALA A 275 4.62 7.38 -0.85
CA ALA A 275 5.83 6.60 -1.17
C ALA A 275 6.83 6.42 -0.02
N SER A 276 6.75 7.25 1.04
CA SER A 276 7.70 7.20 2.17
C SER A 276 7.80 5.85 2.86
N ASP A 277 6.75 5.02 2.82
CA ASP A 277 6.79 3.69 3.46
C ASP A 277 7.78 2.74 2.80
N VAL A 278 8.05 2.90 1.49
CA VAL A 278 9.11 2.16 0.81
C VAL A 278 10.48 2.48 1.43
N LEU A 279 10.73 3.75 1.79
CA LEU A 279 11.95 4.14 2.51
C LEU A 279 12.01 3.47 3.88
N HIS A 280 10.90 3.50 4.63
CA HIS A 280 10.82 2.90 5.96
C HIS A 280 11.14 1.40 5.91
N GLU A 281 10.56 0.65 4.97
CA GLU A 281 10.81 -0.78 4.85
C GLU A 281 12.24 -1.09 4.40
N LEU A 282 12.74 -0.44 3.35
CA LEU A 282 14.11 -0.64 2.86
C LEU A 282 15.18 -0.27 3.91
N SER A 283 14.93 0.75 4.73
CA SER A 283 15.88 1.22 5.75
C SER A 283 16.15 0.19 6.86
N LYS A 284 15.22 -0.75 7.08
CA LYS A 284 15.34 -1.87 8.03
C LYS A 284 16.19 -3.02 7.46
N LEU A 285 16.38 -3.06 6.14
CA LEU A 285 16.97 -4.19 5.40
C LEU A 285 18.48 -4.01 5.11
N ARG A 286 19.18 -3.16 5.88
CA ARG A 286 20.63 -2.90 5.75
C ARG A 286 21.49 -4.16 5.84
N ASN A 287 21.03 -5.17 6.59
CA ASN A 287 21.72 -6.46 6.72
C ASN A 287 21.80 -7.24 5.40
N PHE A 288 20.98 -6.90 4.40
CA PHE A 288 21.05 -7.42 3.04
C PHE A 288 21.90 -6.54 2.09
N GLY A 289 22.62 -5.55 2.62
CA GLY A 289 23.44 -4.63 1.81
C GLY A 289 22.67 -3.47 1.18
N VAL A 290 21.38 -3.30 1.52
CA VAL A 290 20.56 -2.16 1.07
C VAL A 290 21.11 -0.85 1.61
N LYS A 291 21.31 0.12 0.72
CA LYS A 291 21.68 1.50 1.08
C LYS A 291 20.52 2.45 0.78
N THR A 292 20.05 3.15 1.80
CA THR A 292 19.04 4.20 1.67
C THR A 292 19.67 5.58 1.84
N PHE A 293 19.37 6.51 0.95
CA PHE A 293 19.81 7.90 0.99
C PHE A 293 18.59 8.83 0.99
N GLN A 294 18.37 9.53 2.10
CA GLN A 294 17.37 10.58 2.16
C GLN A 294 17.99 11.88 1.65
N ALA A 295 17.56 12.32 0.48
CA ALA A 295 18.06 13.54 -0.15
C ALA A 295 17.33 14.79 0.39
N GLU A 296 17.87 15.96 0.06
CA GLU A 296 17.33 17.28 0.37
C GLU A 296 16.08 17.64 -0.45
N ASP A 297 15.97 17.10 -1.67
CA ASP A 297 14.83 17.26 -2.59
C ASP A 297 14.77 16.11 -3.62
N GLU A 298 13.73 16.11 -4.46
CA GLU A 298 13.53 15.09 -5.49
C GLU A 298 14.57 15.11 -6.62
N ILE A 299 15.16 16.28 -6.91
CA ILE A 299 16.19 16.44 -7.95
C ILE A 299 17.49 15.78 -7.50
N ALA A 300 17.93 16.07 -6.27
CA ALA A 300 19.08 15.45 -5.63
C ALA A 300 18.89 13.94 -5.48
N ALA A 301 17.69 13.48 -5.10
CA ALA A 301 17.38 12.05 -5.05
C ALA A 301 17.52 11.37 -6.42
N MET A 302 17.04 11.99 -7.50
CA MET A 302 17.19 11.44 -8.85
C MET A 302 18.65 11.43 -9.30
N GLY A 303 19.39 12.51 -9.06
CA GLY A 303 20.82 12.59 -9.36
C GLY A 303 21.63 11.50 -8.64
N ALA A 304 21.34 11.26 -7.36
CA ALA A 304 21.98 10.20 -6.59
C ALA A 304 21.67 8.79 -7.14
N ALA A 305 20.42 8.53 -7.55
CA ALA A 305 20.04 7.25 -8.16
C ALA A 305 20.76 7.03 -9.51
N ILE A 306 20.84 8.05 -10.37
CA ILE A 306 21.59 7.98 -11.63
C ILE A 306 23.07 7.71 -11.37
N GLY A 307 23.68 8.42 -10.41
CA GLY A 307 25.07 8.21 -10.03
C GLY A 307 25.35 6.80 -9.51
N ALA A 308 24.44 6.24 -8.71
CA ALA A 308 24.53 4.87 -8.22
C ALA A 308 24.42 3.84 -9.36
N SER A 309 23.50 4.03 -10.31
CA SER A 309 23.37 3.19 -11.51
C SER A 309 24.61 3.27 -12.41
N TYR A 310 25.14 4.47 -12.61
CA TYR A 310 26.43 4.63 -13.30
C TYR A 310 27.56 3.86 -12.60
N GLY A 311 27.54 3.83 -11.27
CA GLY A 311 28.47 3.06 -10.43
C GLY A 311 28.18 1.57 -10.28
N GLY A 312 27.27 0.97 -11.07
CA GLY A 312 27.01 -0.47 -11.04
C GLY A 312 26.05 -0.95 -9.94
N HIS A 313 25.33 -0.05 -9.27
CA HIS A 313 24.33 -0.46 -8.27
C HIS A 313 22.97 -0.68 -8.92
N LEU A 314 22.14 -1.52 -8.29
CA LEU A 314 20.73 -1.61 -8.60
C LEU A 314 20.03 -0.38 -8.00
N ALA A 315 19.96 0.69 -8.79
CA ALA A 315 19.58 2.00 -8.29
C ALA A 315 18.12 2.33 -8.55
N LEU A 316 17.46 2.88 -7.54
CA LEU A 316 16.08 3.36 -7.64
C LEU A 316 15.85 4.64 -6.84
N THR A 317 14.77 5.34 -7.19
CA THR A 317 14.24 6.48 -6.45
C THR A 317 12.73 6.36 -6.28
N GLY A 318 12.17 6.94 -5.21
CA GLY A 318 10.74 6.90 -4.93
C GLY A 318 10.13 8.27 -4.79
N THR A 319 8.88 8.41 -5.24
CA THR A 319 8.16 9.67 -5.32
C THR A 319 6.65 9.48 -5.52
N SER A 320 5.95 10.60 -5.73
CA SER A 320 4.57 10.68 -6.21
C SER A 320 4.48 11.79 -7.28
N GLY A 321 3.33 12.03 -7.90
CA GLY A 321 3.13 12.98 -9.01
C GLY A 321 3.95 14.29 -8.97
N PRO A 322 3.91 15.09 -7.88
CA PRO A 322 4.68 16.34 -7.81
C PRO A 322 6.19 16.14 -7.90
N GLY A 323 6.69 15.09 -7.26
CA GLY A 323 8.10 14.79 -7.27
C GLY A 323 8.53 14.13 -8.58
N LEU A 324 7.67 13.34 -9.25
CA LEU A 324 7.93 12.86 -10.61
C LEU A 324 8.13 14.05 -11.58
N ALA A 325 7.37 15.14 -11.42
CA ALA A 325 7.54 16.34 -12.23
C ALA A 325 8.94 16.95 -12.03
N LEU A 326 9.40 17.06 -10.79
CA LEU A 326 10.76 17.54 -10.47
C LEU A 326 11.87 16.60 -10.97
N LYS A 327 11.62 15.29 -11.02
CA LYS A 327 12.58 14.29 -11.51
C LYS A 327 12.69 14.24 -13.04
N SER A 328 11.82 14.91 -13.77
CA SER A 328 11.70 14.75 -15.23
C SER A 328 12.98 15.11 -16.00
N GLU A 329 13.73 16.14 -15.57
CA GLU A 329 15.03 16.48 -16.16
C GLU A 329 16.09 15.38 -15.91
N GLY A 330 16.18 14.87 -14.69
CA GLY A 330 17.08 13.77 -14.35
C GLY A 330 16.70 12.48 -15.07
N LEU A 331 15.41 12.19 -15.22
CA LEU A 331 14.93 11.04 -15.98
C LEU A 331 15.33 11.15 -17.46
N ASN A 332 15.29 12.36 -18.03
CA ASN A 332 15.84 12.62 -19.37
C ASN A 332 17.33 12.33 -19.47
N LEU A 333 18.11 12.69 -18.46
CA LEU A 333 19.52 12.31 -18.41
C LEU A 333 19.68 10.78 -18.36
N ALA A 334 18.86 10.05 -17.61
CA ALA A 334 18.90 8.59 -17.53
C ALA A 334 18.57 7.92 -18.88
N VAL A 335 17.59 8.45 -19.63
CA VAL A 335 17.27 8.00 -21.00
C VAL A 335 18.47 8.26 -21.92
N MET A 336 19.01 9.47 -21.89
CA MET A 336 20.12 9.88 -22.76
C MET A 336 21.41 9.10 -22.50
N THR A 337 21.68 8.79 -21.22
CA THR A 337 22.84 7.99 -20.79
C THR A 337 22.59 6.48 -20.84
N GLU A 338 21.37 6.06 -21.17
CA GLU A 338 20.93 4.67 -21.26
C GLU A 338 21.36 3.89 -20.01
N LEU A 339 20.89 4.31 -18.84
CA LEU A 339 21.20 3.70 -17.54
C LEU A 339 19.99 2.95 -16.96
N PRO A 340 20.20 1.78 -16.31
CA PRO A 340 19.15 1.03 -15.65
C PRO A 340 18.81 1.67 -14.30
N VAL A 341 17.77 2.51 -14.27
CA VAL A 341 17.26 3.16 -13.06
C VAL A 341 15.76 2.95 -12.96
N VAL A 342 15.27 2.57 -11.78
CA VAL A 342 13.82 2.45 -11.51
C VAL A 342 13.32 3.67 -10.74
N ILE A 343 12.18 4.22 -11.17
CA ILE A 343 11.53 5.37 -10.54
C ILE A 343 10.16 4.89 -10.06
N ILE A 344 9.99 4.80 -8.74
CA ILE A 344 8.71 4.48 -8.11
C ILE A 344 7.87 5.74 -8.07
N ASP A 345 6.74 5.72 -8.76
CA ASP A 345 5.69 6.72 -8.62
C ASP A 345 4.49 6.06 -7.94
N VAL A 346 4.30 6.36 -6.66
CA VAL A 346 3.09 5.96 -5.95
C VAL A 346 2.09 7.09 -6.08
N GLN A 347 1.21 6.97 -7.09
CA GLN A 347 0.28 8.02 -7.48
C GLN A 347 -0.67 8.42 -6.34
N ARG A 348 -1.04 9.70 -6.34
CA ARG A 348 -2.02 10.30 -5.42
C ARG A 348 -2.79 11.39 -6.14
N SER A 349 -3.94 11.79 -5.60
CA SER A 349 -4.78 12.82 -6.23
C SER A 349 -4.03 14.12 -6.46
N GLY A 350 -3.99 14.56 -7.72
CA GLY A 350 -3.45 15.86 -8.16
C GLY A 350 -4.55 16.90 -8.41
N PRO A 351 -4.27 17.97 -9.20
CA PRO A 351 -2.93 18.43 -9.62
C PRO A 351 -2.19 19.19 -8.51
N SER A 352 -0.91 19.52 -8.75
CA SER A 352 -0.05 20.22 -7.77
C SER A 352 0.02 19.43 -6.46
N THR A 353 -0.10 20.06 -5.28
CA THR A 353 -0.18 19.34 -4.01
C THR A 353 -1.32 18.33 -3.98
N GLY A 354 -2.45 18.67 -4.61
CA GLY A 354 -3.66 17.88 -4.68
C GLY A 354 -4.20 17.47 -3.32
N MET A 355 -4.56 16.19 -3.17
CA MET A 355 -5.00 15.57 -1.91
C MET A 355 -4.04 14.43 -1.53
N PRO A 356 -2.97 14.71 -0.76
CA PRO A 356 -1.88 13.77 -0.55
C PRO A 356 -2.25 12.39 0.02
N THR A 357 -3.39 12.28 0.70
CA THR A 357 -3.88 11.04 1.32
C THR A 357 -4.96 10.33 0.50
N LYS A 358 -5.33 10.87 -0.67
CA LYS A 358 -6.36 10.30 -1.55
C LYS A 358 -5.72 9.68 -2.79
N THR A 359 -6.32 8.58 -3.23
CA THR A 359 -5.84 7.82 -4.38
C THR A 359 -6.37 8.41 -5.67
N GLU A 360 -5.51 8.44 -6.69
CA GLU A 360 -5.86 8.73 -8.07
C GLU A 360 -4.83 8.08 -8.98
N GLN A 361 -5.21 7.69 -10.20
CA GLN A 361 -4.33 7.16 -11.24
C GLN A 361 -4.18 8.19 -12.38
N SER A 362 -3.80 9.42 -12.02
CA SER A 362 -3.74 10.57 -12.95
C SER A 362 -2.38 10.79 -13.61
N ASP A 363 -1.34 10.06 -13.21
CA ASP A 363 0.03 10.43 -13.56
C ASP A 363 0.54 9.69 -14.80
N LEU A 364 -0.25 8.78 -15.40
CA LEU A 364 0.15 8.02 -16.59
C LEU A 364 0.65 8.91 -17.74
N LEU A 365 -0.04 9.99 -18.08
CA LEU A 365 0.39 10.89 -19.16
C LEU A 365 1.66 11.67 -18.78
N GLN A 366 1.87 12.00 -17.51
CA GLN A 366 3.11 12.57 -17.03
C GLN A 366 4.26 11.55 -17.08
N ALA A 367 3.98 10.30 -16.70
CA ALA A 367 4.93 9.20 -16.82
C ALA A 367 5.31 8.93 -18.29
N MET A 368 4.38 9.01 -19.23
CA MET A 368 4.64 8.79 -20.67
C MET A 368 5.29 10.00 -21.35
N TYR A 369 4.88 11.23 -21.02
CA TYR A 369 5.16 12.42 -21.84
C TYR A 369 5.66 13.64 -21.04
N GLY A 370 5.88 13.53 -19.72
CA GLY A 370 6.27 14.65 -18.86
C GLY A 370 7.70 15.19 -19.07
N ARG A 371 8.40 14.74 -20.11
CA ARG A 371 9.82 14.99 -20.38
C ARG A 371 9.99 15.75 -21.69
N ASN A 372 11.04 16.57 -21.78
CA ASN A 372 11.35 17.30 -23.02
C ASN A 372 12.02 16.41 -24.07
N GLY A 373 11.69 16.63 -25.34
CA GLY A 373 12.20 15.86 -26.48
C GLY A 373 11.65 14.43 -26.58
N ASP A 374 12.14 13.67 -27.55
CA ASP A 374 11.78 12.25 -27.72
C ASP A 374 12.47 11.40 -26.65
N SER A 375 11.79 11.21 -25.51
CA SER A 375 12.35 10.57 -24.31
C SER A 375 11.49 9.40 -23.82
N PRO A 376 11.55 8.26 -24.53
CA PRO A 376 10.78 7.08 -24.20
C PRO A 376 11.34 6.38 -22.96
N VAL A 377 10.42 5.88 -22.13
CA VAL A 377 10.71 5.08 -20.94
C VAL A 377 9.77 3.88 -20.92
N ALA A 378 10.18 2.79 -20.29
CA ALA A 378 9.26 1.70 -20.00
C ALA A 378 8.47 2.00 -18.72
N ILE A 379 7.23 1.52 -18.66
CA ILE A 379 6.33 1.69 -17.51
C ILE A 379 5.79 0.31 -17.14
N VAL A 380 5.83 -0.03 -15.86
CA VAL A 380 5.15 -1.20 -15.30
C VAL A 380 4.19 -0.73 -14.21
N ALA A 381 3.01 -1.34 -14.11
CA ALA A 381 2.01 -1.00 -13.12
C ALA A 381 1.46 -2.30 -12.50
N PRO A 382 1.54 -2.50 -11.17
CA PRO A 382 0.91 -3.62 -10.50
C PRO A 382 -0.60 -3.40 -10.39
N ALA A 383 -1.40 -4.47 -10.41
CA ALA A 383 -2.85 -4.41 -10.25
C ALA A 383 -3.32 -4.76 -8.82
N THR A 384 -2.49 -5.41 -7.99
CA THR A 384 -2.82 -5.74 -6.59
C THR A 384 -1.65 -5.51 -5.62
N PRO A 385 -1.91 -5.38 -4.30
CA PRO A 385 -0.86 -5.31 -3.29
C PRO A 385 0.16 -6.45 -3.34
N SER A 386 -0.23 -7.70 -3.64
CA SER A 386 0.70 -8.82 -3.82
C SER A 386 1.51 -8.71 -5.10
N GLU A 387 0.90 -8.28 -6.19
CA GLU A 387 1.55 -8.17 -7.49
C GLU A 387 2.67 -7.12 -7.49
N CYS A 388 2.58 -6.12 -6.60
CA CYS A 388 3.65 -5.15 -6.36
C CYS A 388 5.03 -5.81 -6.14
N PHE A 389 5.09 -6.98 -5.48
CA PHE A 389 6.34 -7.71 -5.30
C PHE A 389 6.94 -8.18 -6.63
N GLY A 390 6.12 -8.81 -7.48
CA GLY A 390 6.55 -9.34 -8.77
C GLY A 390 6.88 -8.24 -9.76
N MET A 391 6.06 -7.18 -9.82
CA MET A 391 6.29 -6.06 -10.73
C MET A 391 7.54 -5.23 -10.35
N ALA A 392 7.93 -5.20 -9.08
CA ALA A 392 9.20 -4.59 -8.67
C ALA A 392 10.41 -5.39 -9.18
N ILE A 393 10.32 -6.72 -9.21
CA ILE A 393 11.34 -7.60 -9.83
C ILE A 393 11.38 -7.37 -11.34
N GLU A 394 10.20 -7.34 -11.96
CA GLU A 394 10.03 -7.12 -13.40
C GLU A 394 10.59 -5.77 -13.87
N ALA A 395 10.36 -4.71 -13.08
CA ALA A 395 10.91 -3.39 -13.36
C ALA A 395 12.44 -3.43 -13.53
N PHE A 396 13.15 -4.13 -12.64
CA PHE A 396 14.60 -4.27 -12.76
C PHE A 396 15.04 -5.26 -13.83
N ARG A 397 14.27 -6.33 -14.08
CA ARG A 397 14.53 -7.25 -15.20
C ARG A 397 14.54 -6.47 -16.52
N ILE A 398 13.53 -5.63 -16.75
CA ILE A 398 13.44 -4.76 -17.93
C ILE A 398 14.56 -3.72 -17.93
N ALA A 399 14.74 -3.00 -16.82
CA ALA A 399 15.73 -1.92 -16.75
C ALA A 399 17.14 -2.41 -17.09
N LEU A 400 17.54 -3.56 -16.54
CA LEU A 400 18.86 -4.14 -16.72
C LEU A 400 19.05 -4.80 -18.10
N LYS A 401 18.05 -5.55 -18.59
CA LYS A 401 18.15 -6.23 -19.89
C LYS A 401 18.20 -5.24 -21.05
N HIS A 402 17.37 -4.19 -21.00
CA HIS A 402 17.25 -3.21 -22.08
C HIS A 402 18.07 -1.94 -21.84
N MET A 403 18.72 -1.78 -20.68
CA MET A 403 19.47 -0.58 -20.32
C MET A 403 18.64 0.70 -20.52
N VAL A 404 17.42 0.69 -19.97
CA VAL A 404 16.44 1.78 -20.01
C VAL A 404 16.01 2.14 -18.59
N PRO A 405 15.65 3.41 -18.33
CA PRO A 405 14.93 3.73 -17.12
C PRO A 405 13.50 3.15 -17.19
N VAL A 406 12.99 2.71 -16.04
CA VAL A 406 11.65 2.15 -15.88
C VAL A 406 10.90 2.93 -14.82
N ILE A 407 9.68 3.38 -15.13
CA ILE A 407 8.76 3.91 -14.13
C ILE A 407 7.94 2.74 -13.59
N TYR A 408 8.02 2.51 -12.29
CA TYR A 408 7.13 1.62 -11.55
C TYR A 408 5.96 2.48 -11.04
N LEU A 409 4.80 2.33 -11.66
CA LEU A 409 3.63 3.19 -11.49
C LEU A 409 2.60 2.48 -10.62
N SER A 410 2.64 2.74 -9.32
CA SER A 410 1.66 2.25 -8.34
C SER A 410 0.73 3.40 -7.94
N ASP A 411 -0.07 3.24 -6.89
CA ASP A 411 -0.99 4.27 -6.39
C ASP A 411 -1.22 4.13 -4.88
N GLY A 412 -1.80 5.16 -4.27
CA GLY A 412 -2.05 5.19 -2.84
C GLY A 412 -3.03 4.12 -2.34
N TYR A 413 -3.88 3.57 -3.21
CA TYR A 413 -4.80 2.49 -2.86
C TYR A 413 -4.05 1.17 -2.75
N LEU A 414 -3.23 0.82 -3.75
CA LEU A 414 -2.38 -0.37 -3.71
C LEU A 414 -1.30 -0.26 -2.63
N GLY A 415 -0.62 0.88 -2.55
CA GLY A 415 0.49 1.09 -1.60
C GLY A 415 0.08 0.92 -0.15
N ASN A 416 -1.11 1.42 0.23
CA ASN A 416 -1.66 1.30 1.59
C ASN A 416 -2.55 0.07 1.78
N GLY A 417 -3.15 -0.43 0.72
CA GLY A 417 -3.99 -1.63 0.71
C GLY A 417 -3.18 -2.88 1.02
N SER A 418 -3.89 -3.92 1.46
CA SER A 418 -3.27 -5.17 1.87
C SER A 418 -4.16 -6.36 1.57
N GLU A 419 -3.51 -7.51 1.35
CA GLU A 419 -4.17 -8.78 1.06
C GLU A 419 -3.34 -9.96 1.64
N PRO A 420 -3.93 -11.17 1.73
CA PRO A 420 -3.19 -12.38 2.05
C PRO A 420 -2.24 -12.72 0.91
N TRP A 421 -0.94 -12.72 1.18
CA TRP A 421 0.08 -12.97 0.18
C TRP A 421 0.74 -14.33 0.39
N ARG A 422 0.63 -15.20 -0.62
CA ARG A 422 1.41 -16.44 -0.69
C ARG A 422 2.87 -16.06 -0.93
N ILE A 423 3.75 -16.42 0.00
CA ILE A 423 5.18 -16.16 -0.16
C ILE A 423 5.68 -17.00 -1.35
N PRO A 424 6.13 -16.37 -2.46
CA PRO A 424 6.58 -17.08 -3.64
C PRO A 424 8.03 -17.55 -3.46
N SER A 425 8.41 -18.59 -4.18
CA SER A 425 9.83 -18.88 -4.39
C SER A 425 10.43 -17.87 -5.38
N LEU A 426 11.69 -17.48 -5.18
CA LEU A 426 12.39 -16.62 -6.14
C LEU A 426 12.61 -17.30 -7.50
N ASP A 427 12.53 -18.62 -7.55
CA ASP A 427 12.62 -19.42 -8.78
C ASP A 427 11.33 -19.34 -9.63
N GLU A 428 10.22 -18.83 -9.06
CA GLU A 428 8.99 -18.56 -9.81
C GLU A 428 9.13 -17.32 -10.72
N PHE A 429 10.15 -16.48 -10.51
CA PHE A 429 10.40 -15.28 -11.30
C PHE A 429 11.55 -15.49 -12.28
N ALA A 430 11.40 -14.90 -13.48
CA ALA A 430 12.43 -14.90 -14.50
C ALA A 430 13.78 -14.39 -13.96
N ASP A 431 14.86 -14.93 -14.50
CA ASP A 431 16.19 -14.49 -14.13
C ASP A 431 16.44 -13.04 -14.57
N ILE A 432 17.16 -12.31 -13.72
CA ILE A 432 17.59 -10.95 -14.02
C ILE A 432 18.97 -11.05 -14.68
N THR A 433 18.97 -11.05 -16.01
CA THR A 433 20.18 -11.12 -16.82
C THR A 433 20.70 -9.74 -17.14
N TYR A 434 21.98 -9.50 -16.88
CA TYR A 434 22.73 -8.34 -17.35
C TYR A 434 24.18 -8.74 -17.58
N SER A 435 24.93 -7.89 -18.28
CA SER A 435 26.36 -8.08 -18.45
C SER A 435 27.08 -6.76 -18.34
N TYR A 436 28.15 -6.76 -17.55
CA TYR A 436 29.10 -5.65 -17.60
C TYR A 436 29.87 -5.70 -18.92
N ALA A 437 30.29 -4.54 -19.38
CA ALA A 437 31.21 -4.44 -20.50
C ALA A 437 32.50 -5.20 -20.18
N GLU A 438 33.02 -5.92 -21.16
CA GLU A 438 34.35 -6.52 -21.11
C GLU A 438 35.29 -5.71 -22.01
N ALA A 439 36.54 -5.53 -21.58
CA ALA A 439 37.54 -4.83 -22.37
C ALA A 439 37.86 -5.63 -23.64
N GLY A 440 37.71 -4.99 -24.80
CA GLY A 440 38.05 -5.55 -26.10
C GLY A 440 39.34 -4.95 -26.67
N GLU A 441 39.63 -5.27 -27.93
CA GLU A 441 40.69 -4.61 -28.69
C GLU A 441 40.23 -3.23 -29.19
N GLY A 442 41.04 -2.19 -28.92
CA GLY A 442 40.78 -0.81 -29.37
C GLY A 442 40.01 0.04 -28.35
N ASP A 443 39.59 1.23 -28.78
CA ASP A 443 38.87 2.18 -27.93
C ASP A 443 37.46 1.69 -27.62
N PHE A 444 37.05 1.78 -26.35
CA PHE A 444 35.72 1.38 -25.92
C PHE A 444 34.64 2.35 -26.44
N ASN A 445 33.69 1.83 -27.23
CA ASN A 445 32.49 2.58 -27.62
C ASN A 445 31.33 2.25 -26.66
N PRO A 446 30.90 3.20 -25.80
CA PRO A 446 29.83 2.97 -24.84
C PRO A 446 28.46 2.79 -25.50
N TYR A 447 28.27 3.12 -26.78
CA TYR A 447 27.00 2.94 -27.51
C TYR A 447 27.06 1.82 -28.55
N LYS A 448 28.03 0.91 -28.43
CA LYS A 448 27.96 -0.37 -29.13
C LYS A 448 26.73 -1.12 -28.61
N ARG A 449 25.81 -1.41 -29.52
CA ARG A 449 24.49 -1.98 -29.20
C ARG A 449 24.47 -3.49 -29.41
N ASP A 450 23.77 -4.17 -28.51
CA ASP A 450 23.32 -5.54 -28.69
C ASP A 450 22.29 -5.62 -29.84
N PRO A 451 22.39 -6.58 -30.78
CA PRO A 451 21.52 -6.63 -31.95
C PRO A 451 20.06 -6.97 -31.62
N ASP A 452 19.82 -7.67 -30.51
CA ASP A 452 18.49 -8.19 -30.14
C ASP A 452 17.73 -7.17 -29.29
N THR A 453 18.39 -6.53 -28.33
CA THR A 453 17.79 -5.56 -27.39
C THR A 453 18.05 -4.10 -27.76
N LEU A 454 19.08 -3.81 -28.56
CA LEU A 454 19.67 -2.47 -28.75
C LEU A 454 20.27 -1.84 -27.48
N ALA A 455 20.33 -2.60 -26.38
CA ALA A 455 20.98 -2.18 -25.15
C ALA A 455 22.46 -1.93 -25.40
N ARG A 456 23.00 -0.93 -24.71
CA ARG A 456 24.43 -0.69 -24.69
C ARG A 456 25.12 -1.53 -23.62
N ASN A 457 26.41 -1.78 -23.75
CA ASN A 457 27.17 -2.43 -22.69
C ASN A 457 27.27 -1.53 -21.43
N TRP A 458 27.07 -2.11 -20.25
CA TRP A 458 27.20 -1.41 -18.97
C TRP A 458 28.65 -1.44 -18.50
N ALA A 459 29.41 -0.37 -18.74
CA ALA A 459 30.75 -0.21 -18.16
C ALA A 459 30.66 0.61 -16.87
N VAL A 460 31.37 0.18 -15.83
CA VAL A 460 31.40 0.85 -14.51
C VAL A 460 32.76 1.48 -14.24
N PRO A 461 32.84 2.55 -13.44
CA PRO A 461 34.10 3.19 -13.10
C PRO A 461 35.12 2.23 -12.48
N GLY A 462 36.37 2.36 -12.90
CA GLY A 462 37.50 1.57 -12.37
C GLY A 462 37.84 0.31 -13.18
N GLN A 463 37.11 0.01 -14.26
CA GLN A 463 37.47 -1.06 -15.20
C GLN A 463 38.50 -0.56 -16.23
N PRO A 464 39.73 -1.11 -16.27
CA PRO A 464 40.76 -0.71 -17.22
C PRO A 464 40.34 -0.97 -18.68
N GLY A 465 40.61 -0.02 -19.58
CA GLY A 465 40.30 -0.15 -21.01
C GLY A 465 38.84 0.10 -21.38
N LEU A 466 38.02 0.47 -20.39
CA LEU A 466 36.61 0.83 -20.56
C LEU A 466 36.35 2.28 -20.19
N GLU A 467 37.37 3.13 -20.20
CA GLU A 467 37.25 4.55 -19.89
C GLU A 467 36.33 5.24 -20.91
N HIS A 468 35.25 5.87 -20.43
CA HIS A 468 34.25 6.49 -21.30
C HIS A 468 33.60 7.72 -20.66
N ARG A 469 32.86 8.48 -21.49
CA ARG A 469 32.10 9.67 -21.06
C ARG A 469 30.69 9.66 -21.65
N ILE A 470 29.72 9.28 -20.84
CA ILE A 470 28.30 9.49 -21.13
C ILE A 470 27.80 10.77 -20.43
N GLY A 471 26.74 11.36 -20.96
CA GLY A 471 26.14 12.59 -20.43
C GLY A 471 24.97 13.05 -21.30
N GLY A 472 24.40 14.22 -21.00
CA GLY A 472 23.16 14.70 -21.63
C GLY A 472 23.27 15.23 -23.07
N ILE A 473 24.49 15.42 -23.60
CA ILE A 473 24.70 15.90 -24.97
C ILE A 473 24.73 14.71 -25.93
N GLU A 474 24.09 14.85 -27.10
CA GLU A 474 24.03 13.82 -28.15
C GLU A 474 25.39 13.20 -28.46
N LYS A 475 25.40 11.88 -28.63
CA LYS A 475 26.61 11.07 -28.78
C LYS A 475 26.65 10.37 -30.12
N SER A 476 27.85 10.24 -30.69
CA SER A 476 28.08 9.43 -31.87
C SER A 476 27.79 7.97 -31.57
N ALA A 477 26.99 7.32 -32.41
CA ALA A 477 26.76 5.88 -32.35
C ALA A 477 28.05 5.06 -32.51
N ASP A 478 29.05 5.61 -33.21
CA ASP A 478 30.21 4.87 -33.67
C ASP A 478 31.38 4.92 -32.67
N ASN A 479 31.47 5.98 -31.86
CA ASN A 479 32.57 6.16 -30.90
C ASN A 479 32.19 6.79 -29.55
N GLY A 480 30.93 7.18 -29.34
CA GLY A 480 30.46 7.75 -28.06
C GLY A 480 30.95 9.17 -27.73
N ASN A 481 31.67 9.86 -28.63
CA ASN A 481 31.99 11.27 -28.49
C ASN A 481 30.78 12.16 -28.79
N ILE A 482 30.87 13.45 -28.45
CA ILE A 482 29.81 14.43 -28.77
C ILE A 482 29.62 14.50 -30.29
N SER A 483 28.36 14.48 -30.73
CA SER A 483 28.01 14.65 -32.13
C SER A 483 26.85 15.64 -32.27
N TYR A 484 26.98 16.54 -33.24
CA TYR A 484 25.92 17.47 -33.66
C TYR A 484 25.43 17.15 -35.08
N ASP A 485 25.87 16.02 -35.64
CA ASP A 485 25.47 15.60 -36.97
C ASP A 485 23.97 15.22 -37.00
N PRO A 486 23.17 15.79 -37.92
CA PRO A 486 21.74 15.50 -37.99
C PRO A 486 21.42 14.02 -38.27
N GLY A 487 22.25 13.35 -39.08
CA GLY A 487 22.07 11.93 -39.41
C GLY A 487 22.32 11.04 -38.19
N ASN A 488 23.37 11.35 -37.43
CA ASN A 488 23.63 10.68 -36.15
C ASN A 488 22.50 10.90 -35.15
N HIS A 489 22.02 12.15 -35.00
CA HIS A 489 20.92 12.45 -34.08
C HIS A 489 19.66 11.66 -34.43
N HIS A 490 19.27 11.63 -35.72
CA HIS A 490 18.15 10.82 -36.18
C HIS A 490 18.34 9.33 -35.85
N ARG A 491 19.51 8.76 -36.17
CA ARG A 491 19.84 7.35 -35.89
C ARG A 491 19.75 7.02 -34.40
N MET A 492 20.33 7.87 -33.55
CA MET A 492 20.36 7.64 -32.10
C MET A 492 18.99 7.82 -31.44
N THR A 493 18.19 8.78 -31.91
CA THR A 493 16.81 8.96 -31.45
C THR A 493 15.95 7.74 -31.79
N LEU A 494 15.98 7.27 -33.04
CA LEU A 494 15.26 6.06 -33.42
C LEU A 494 15.73 4.83 -32.63
N ALA A 495 17.04 4.70 -32.38
CA ALA A 495 17.57 3.57 -31.62
C ALA A 495 17.07 3.56 -30.16
N ARG A 496 16.98 4.73 -29.51
CA ARG A 496 16.45 4.83 -28.14
C ARG A 496 14.95 4.48 -28.09
N THR A 497 14.18 4.92 -29.08
CA THR A 497 12.75 4.56 -29.21
C THR A 497 12.54 3.08 -29.46
N GLU A 498 13.25 2.51 -30.44
CA GLU A 498 13.16 1.10 -30.78
C GLU A 498 13.58 0.21 -29.60
N LYS A 499 14.60 0.61 -28.84
CA LYS A 499 15.04 -0.11 -27.63
C LYS A 499 13.93 -0.24 -26.59
N VAL A 500 13.16 0.82 -26.36
CA VAL A 500 11.98 0.76 -25.46
C VAL A 500 10.87 -0.08 -26.08
N ALA A 501 10.63 0.03 -27.39
CA ALA A 501 9.62 -0.78 -28.08
C ALA A 501 9.92 -2.29 -28.00
N ARG A 502 11.20 -2.69 -28.03
CA ARG A 502 11.64 -4.09 -27.93
C ARG A 502 11.41 -4.74 -26.57
N VAL A 503 11.05 -3.98 -25.53
CA VAL A 503 10.56 -4.54 -24.27
C VAL A 503 9.33 -5.42 -24.51
N ALA A 504 8.50 -5.10 -25.51
CA ALA A 504 7.34 -5.90 -25.91
C ALA A 504 7.69 -7.35 -26.29
N ASN A 505 8.92 -7.62 -26.74
CA ASN A 505 9.37 -8.98 -27.08
C ASN A 505 9.65 -9.87 -25.86
N ASP A 506 9.67 -9.27 -24.67
CA ASP A 506 10.10 -9.90 -23.42
C ASP A 506 9.01 -9.94 -22.35
N ILE A 507 7.83 -9.41 -22.63
CA ILE A 507 6.68 -9.39 -21.71
C ILE A 507 5.57 -10.28 -22.28
N PRO A 508 4.72 -10.88 -21.43
CA PRO A 508 3.59 -11.66 -21.89
C PRO A 508 2.58 -10.79 -22.65
N ASP A 509 1.81 -11.43 -23.54
CA ASP A 509 0.64 -10.81 -24.16
C ASP A 509 -0.42 -10.46 -23.11
N LEU A 510 -1.26 -9.48 -23.41
CA LEU A 510 -2.37 -9.11 -22.54
C LEU A 510 -3.38 -10.26 -22.45
N GLU A 511 -3.65 -10.73 -21.23
CA GLU A 511 -4.67 -11.75 -20.96
C GLU A 511 -6.05 -11.11 -20.77
N VAL A 512 -7.08 -11.69 -21.38
CA VAL A 512 -8.47 -11.25 -21.20
C VAL A 512 -9.12 -12.11 -20.12
N THR A 513 -9.53 -11.48 -19.02
CA THR A 513 -10.35 -12.14 -18.00
C THR A 513 -11.82 -12.15 -18.42
N GLY A 514 -12.41 -13.33 -18.55
CA GLY A 514 -13.80 -13.52 -18.95
C GLY A 514 -13.94 -14.23 -20.29
N PRO A 515 -15.09 -14.10 -20.97
CA PRO A 515 -15.31 -14.71 -22.29
C PRO A 515 -14.42 -14.08 -23.38
N ASP A 516 -13.96 -14.89 -24.34
CA ASP A 516 -13.12 -14.44 -25.48
C ASP A 516 -13.81 -13.43 -26.41
N SER A 517 -15.13 -13.25 -26.31
CA SER A 517 -15.90 -12.28 -27.08
C SER A 517 -17.14 -11.80 -26.31
N GLY A 518 -17.58 -10.57 -26.57
CA GLY A 518 -18.76 -9.98 -25.95
C GLY A 518 -19.10 -8.60 -26.49
N ASP A 519 -20.25 -8.06 -26.12
CA ASP A 519 -20.72 -6.73 -26.54
C ASP A 519 -19.99 -5.58 -25.82
N LEU A 520 -19.32 -5.88 -24.70
CA LEU A 520 -18.61 -4.90 -23.87
C LEU A 520 -17.21 -5.43 -23.48
N LEU A 521 -16.19 -4.64 -23.80
CA LEU A 521 -14.83 -4.79 -23.29
C LEU A 521 -14.53 -3.63 -22.35
N VAL A 522 -14.14 -3.94 -21.12
CA VAL A 522 -13.66 -2.94 -20.15
C VAL A 522 -12.14 -2.99 -20.13
N LEU A 523 -11.51 -1.85 -20.38
CA LEU A 523 -10.06 -1.69 -20.31
C LEU A 523 -9.71 -0.83 -19.09
N GLY A 524 -8.86 -1.37 -18.23
CA GLY A 524 -8.32 -0.72 -17.04
C GLY A 524 -6.89 -1.18 -16.81
N TRP A 525 -6.20 -0.53 -15.89
CA TRP A 525 -4.83 -0.84 -15.49
C TRP A 525 -4.63 -0.50 -14.03
#